data_AF-A0A933XI81-F1
#
_entry.id   AF-A0A933XI81-F1
#
_cell.length_a   1.000
_cell.length_b   1.000
_cell.length_c   1.000
_cell.angle_alpha   90.00
_cell.angle_beta   90.00
_cell.angle_gamma   90.00
#
_symmetry.space_group_name_H-M   'P 1'
#
loop_
_entity.id
_entity.type
_entity.pdbx_description
1 polymer ?
#
loop_
_entity_poly.entity_id
_entity_poly.type
_entity_poly.pdbx_seq_one_letter_code
_entity_poly.pdbx_strand_id
1 'polypeptide(L)'
;MRHILVATILFLCAAYSNGFAQMGHGMMRETPGGTMHEHMMEHEGAMTDREMMDSMTDIMEQMSEVMRDLSRTLGNMPQERMQGLSDLMDKMCDEMNTISGAMKKGAVTDEEMKALRDRMKKLRDKIPDMKD
;
A
#
# COMPACT_ATOMS: atom_id res chain seq x y z
N MET A 1 6.43 3.24 -29.54
CA MET A 1 5.88 3.39 -28.17
C MET A 1 6.12 2.16 -27.28
N ARG A 2 5.86 0.92 -27.73
CA ARG A 2 6.07 -0.29 -26.90
C ARG A 2 7.52 -0.47 -26.41
N HIS A 3 8.50 -0.15 -27.25
CA HIS A 3 9.92 -0.24 -26.88
C HIS A 3 10.37 0.82 -25.86
N ILE A 4 9.68 1.97 -25.80
CA ILE A 4 9.98 3.04 -24.84
C ILE A 4 9.55 2.58 -23.44
N LEU A 5 8.34 2.02 -23.31
CA LEU A 5 7.84 1.45 -22.05
C LEU A 5 8.74 0.35 -21.50
N VAL A 6 9.22 -0.55 -22.37
CA VAL A 6 10.12 -1.64 -21.95
C VAL A 6 11.45 -1.08 -21.46
N ALA A 7 12.01 -0.07 -22.14
CA ALA A 7 13.27 0.55 -21.72
C ALA A 7 13.17 1.24 -20.35
N THR A 8 12.05 1.91 -20.06
CA THR A 8 11.84 2.58 -18.77
C THR A 8 11.74 1.59 -17.60
N ILE A 9 11.02 0.48 -17.79
CA ILE A 9 10.87 -0.57 -16.77
C ILE A 9 12.24 -1.21 -16.46
N LEU A 10 13.02 -1.50 -17.50
CA LEU A 10 14.31 -2.15 -17.37
C LEU A 10 15.34 -1.25 -16.64
N PHE A 11 15.29 0.06 -16.91
CA PHE A 11 16.13 1.04 -16.21
C PHE A 11 15.75 1.18 -14.73
N LEU A 12 14.45 1.14 -14.43
CA LEU A 12 13.97 1.16 -13.04
C LEU A 12 14.49 -0.06 -12.26
N CYS A 13 14.35 -1.28 -12.81
CA CYS A 13 14.83 -2.51 -12.17
C CYS A 13 16.35 -2.52 -11.94
N ALA A 14 17.13 -2.00 -12.88
CA ALA A 14 18.58 -1.90 -12.73
C ALA A 14 19.00 -0.92 -11.61
N ALA A 15 18.27 0.19 -11.43
CA ALA A 15 18.54 1.17 -10.37
C ALA A 15 18.34 0.60 -8.95
N TYR A 16 17.33 -0.27 -8.76
CA TYR A 16 17.07 -0.91 -7.47
C TYR A 16 18.08 -2.01 -7.10
N SER A 17 18.82 -2.54 -8.08
CA SER A 17 19.77 -3.65 -7.85
C SER A 17 21.09 -3.20 -7.21
N ASN A 18 21.38 -1.89 -7.17
CA ASN A 18 22.63 -1.34 -6.65
C ASN A 18 22.62 -1.09 -5.12
N GLY A 19 21.55 -1.45 -4.40
CA GLY A 19 21.40 -1.17 -2.97
C GLY A 19 21.93 -2.24 -2.00
N PHE A 20 22.48 -3.37 -2.48
CA PHE A 20 22.72 -4.56 -1.64
C PHE A 20 24.18 -5.08 -1.65
N ALA A 21 25.17 -4.19 -1.77
CA ALA A 21 26.60 -4.57 -1.77
C ALA A 21 27.43 -4.11 -0.56
N GLN A 22 26.83 -3.58 0.52
CA GLN A 22 27.55 -3.22 1.75
C GLN A 22 27.11 -4.06 2.95
N MET A 23 27.26 -5.39 2.83
CA MET A 23 27.30 -6.29 3.99
C MET A 23 28.67 -6.96 4.02
N GLY A 24 29.60 -6.35 4.75
CA GLY A 24 30.94 -6.88 4.92
C GLY A 24 31.70 -6.14 6.00
N HIS A 25 32.04 -6.87 7.07
CA HIS A 25 32.93 -6.51 8.18
C HIS A 25 32.39 -5.61 9.31
N GLY A 26 32.11 -6.25 10.45
CA GLY A 26 32.70 -5.79 11.71
C GLY A 26 31.81 -5.85 12.94
N MET A 27 32.37 -6.43 14.00
CA MET A 27 31.99 -6.30 15.41
C MET A 27 30.86 -7.21 15.93
N MET A 28 31.23 -8.48 16.18
CA MET A 28 30.85 -9.12 17.44
C MET A 28 31.30 -8.21 18.60
N ARG A 29 30.36 -7.73 19.41
CA ARG A 29 30.66 -7.32 20.78
C ARG A 29 29.60 -7.87 21.71
N GLU A 30 30.09 -8.72 22.59
CA GLU A 30 29.40 -9.40 23.67
C GLU A 30 28.68 -8.40 24.58
N THR A 31 27.43 -8.72 24.93
CA THR A 31 26.82 -8.26 26.17
C THR A 31 26.11 -9.46 26.81
N PRO A 32 26.56 -9.97 27.95
CA PRO A 32 25.84 -10.97 28.73
C PRO A 32 24.93 -10.28 29.75
N GLY A 33 23.72 -10.80 29.92
CA GLY A 33 22.89 -10.50 31.08
C GLY A 33 21.72 -9.56 30.81
N GLY A 34 20.52 -10.11 31.00
CA GLY A 34 19.28 -9.35 30.94
C GLY A 34 18.10 -10.27 30.71
N THR A 35 17.65 -10.92 31.78
CA THR A 35 16.32 -11.52 31.90
C THR A 35 15.25 -10.56 31.35
N MET A 36 14.64 -10.91 30.22
CA MET A 36 13.31 -10.42 29.85
C MET A 36 12.43 -11.62 29.52
N HIS A 37 11.99 -12.26 30.60
CA HIS A 37 10.74 -13.01 30.62
C HIS A 37 9.61 -12.00 30.82
N GLU A 38 8.47 -12.22 30.18
CA GLU A 38 7.19 -11.54 30.41
C GLU A 38 7.12 -10.04 30.09
N HIS A 39 6.77 -9.75 28.83
CA HIS A 39 5.46 -9.15 28.61
C HIS A 39 4.87 -9.77 27.34
N MET A 40 4.15 -10.87 27.52
CA MET A 40 3.08 -11.23 26.61
C MET A 40 2.07 -10.08 26.67
N MET A 41 2.18 -9.13 25.75
CA MET A 41 1.01 -8.34 25.40
C MET A 41 0.16 -9.27 24.55
N GLU A 42 -0.82 -9.91 25.17
CA GLU A 42 -2.06 -10.26 24.50
C GLU A 42 -2.55 -8.98 23.81
N HIS A 43 -2.24 -8.84 22.52
CA HIS A 43 -2.96 -7.92 21.66
C HIS A 43 -4.35 -8.55 21.43
N GLU A 44 -5.26 -8.38 22.39
CA GLU A 44 -6.70 -8.54 22.15
C GLU A 44 -7.05 -7.64 20.95
N GLY A 45 -7.25 -8.26 19.78
CA GLY A 45 -7.60 -7.55 18.54
C GLY A 45 -6.49 -7.43 17.48
N ALA A 46 -5.31 -8.05 17.66
CA ALA A 46 -4.39 -8.26 16.54
C ALA A 46 -4.92 -9.39 15.65
N MET A 47 -5.22 -9.07 14.39
CA MET A 47 -5.56 -10.08 13.38
C MET A 47 -4.44 -11.12 13.29
N THR A 48 -4.82 -12.39 13.04
CA THR A 48 -3.84 -13.38 12.65
C THR A 48 -3.21 -13.00 11.29
N ASP A 49 -1.97 -13.41 11.04
CA ASP A 49 -1.28 -13.14 9.76
C ASP A 49 -2.14 -13.54 8.55
N ARG A 50 -2.93 -14.62 8.68
CA ARG A 50 -3.83 -15.11 7.64
C ARG A 50 -5.01 -14.17 7.39
N GLU A 51 -5.69 -13.73 8.44
CA GLU A 51 -6.83 -12.79 8.33
C GLU A 51 -6.37 -11.43 7.80
N MET A 52 -5.18 -11.00 8.21
CA MET A 52 -4.54 -9.80 7.68
C MET A 52 -4.25 -9.95 6.18
N MET A 53 -3.68 -11.07 5.74
CA MET A 53 -3.40 -11.33 4.31
C MET A 53 -4.68 -11.42 3.47
N ASP A 54 -5.72 -12.11 3.95
CA ASP A 54 -7.01 -12.20 3.24
C ASP A 54 -7.65 -10.80 3.11
N SER A 55 -7.64 -10.02 4.19
CA SER A 55 -8.17 -8.65 4.19
C SER A 55 -7.37 -7.71 3.28
N MET A 56 -6.04 -7.81 3.27
CA MET A 56 -5.19 -7.05 2.35
C MET A 56 -5.42 -7.45 0.89
N THR A 57 -5.65 -8.74 0.62
CA THR A 57 -5.98 -9.22 -0.72
C THR A 57 -7.27 -8.59 -1.22
N ASP A 58 -8.32 -8.58 -0.40
CA ASP A 58 -9.59 -7.94 -0.72
C ASP A 58 -9.44 -6.42 -0.96
N ILE A 59 -8.64 -5.73 -0.15
CA ILE A 59 -8.34 -4.30 -0.35
C ILE A 59 -7.59 -4.08 -1.68
N MET A 60 -6.60 -4.92 -2.01
CA MET A 60 -5.86 -4.82 -3.27
C MET A 60 -6.76 -5.10 -4.48
N GLU A 61 -7.68 -6.05 -4.39
CA GLU A 61 -8.69 -6.30 -5.44
C GLU A 61 -9.58 -5.07 -5.65
N GLN A 62 -10.14 -4.51 -4.57
CA GLN A 62 -10.91 -3.26 -4.65
C GLN A 62 -10.10 -2.12 -5.26
N MET A 63 -8.83 -1.99 -4.89
CA MET A 63 -7.95 -0.96 -5.45
C MET A 63 -7.70 -1.16 -6.95
N SER A 64 -7.57 -2.41 -7.39
CA SER A 64 -7.43 -2.77 -8.81
C SER A 64 -8.68 -2.39 -9.61
N GLU A 65 -9.86 -2.65 -9.05
CA GLU A 65 -11.14 -2.23 -9.65
C GLU A 65 -11.25 -0.72 -9.79
N VAL A 66 -10.95 0.02 -8.70
CA VAL A 66 -10.91 1.48 -8.68
C VAL A 66 -9.96 2.03 -9.75
N MET A 67 -8.74 1.48 -9.87
CA MET A 67 -7.80 1.88 -10.92
C MET A 67 -8.32 1.57 -12.33
N ARG A 68 -8.95 0.42 -12.52
CA ARG A 68 -9.51 0.04 -13.82
C ARG A 68 -10.65 0.97 -14.23
N ASP A 69 -11.52 1.32 -13.30
CA ASP A 69 -12.62 2.25 -13.56
C ASP A 69 -12.11 3.67 -13.76
N LEU A 70 -11.14 4.12 -12.98
CA LEU A 70 -10.44 5.40 -13.20
C LEU A 70 -9.82 5.46 -14.58
N SER A 71 -9.08 4.42 -14.99
CA SER A 71 -8.47 4.35 -16.31
C SER A 71 -9.49 4.45 -17.44
N ARG A 72 -10.68 3.85 -17.28
CA ARG A 72 -11.78 3.97 -18.25
C ARG A 72 -12.36 5.38 -18.28
N THR A 73 -12.52 6.03 -17.14
CA THR A 73 -13.04 7.40 -17.05
C THR A 73 -12.06 8.42 -17.63
N LEU A 74 -10.76 8.25 -17.37
CA LEU A 74 -9.70 9.17 -17.75
C LEU A 74 -9.62 9.41 -19.27
N GLY A 75 -9.97 8.40 -20.08
CA GLY A 75 -10.00 8.51 -21.54
C GLY A 75 -11.09 9.45 -22.09
N ASN A 76 -12.16 9.71 -21.32
CA ASN A 76 -13.31 10.51 -21.74
C ASN A 76 -13.56 11.73 -20.84
N MET A 77 -12.63 12.05 -19.92
CA MET A 77 -12.86 13.05 -18.88
C MET A 77 -12.52 14.48 -19.38
N PRO A 78 -13.41 15.47 -19.21
CA PRO A 78 -13.12 16.85 -19.54
C PRO A 78 -12.11 17.46 -18.55
N GLN A 79 -11.34 18.45 -19.02
CA GLN A 79 -10.22 19.04 -18.28
C GLN A 79 -10.63 19.68 -16.94
N GLU A 80 -11.85 20.20 -16.87
CA GLU A 80 -12.46 20.77 -15.65
C GLU A 80 -12.61 19.74 -14.52
N ARG A 81 -12.70 18.45 -14.87
CA ARG A 81 -12.83 17.34 -13.92
C ARG A 81 -11.50 16.66 -13.59
N MET A 82 -10.42 17.01 -14.30
CA MET A 82 -9.09 16.51 -13.98
C MET A 82 -8.63 16.92 -12.58
N GLN A 83 -9.12 18.06 -12.06
CA GLN A 83 -8.80 18.47 -10.68
C GLN A 83 -9.41 17.51 -9.66
N GLY A 84 -10.68 17.13 -9.83
CA GLY A 84 -11.32 16.12 -8.97
C GLY A 84 -10.63 14.77 -9.07
N LEU A 85 -10.20 14.37 -10.27
CA LEU A 85 -9.40 13.16 -10.47
C LEU A 85 -8.05 13.24 -9.75
N SER A 86 -7.36 14.37 -9.81
CA SER A 86 -6.10 14.58 -9.07
C SER A 86 -6.31 14.42 -7.58
N ASP A 87 -7.36 15.03 -7.02
CA ASP A 87 -7.69 14.91 -5.58
C ASP A 87 -8.03 13.47 -5.18
N LEU A 88 -8.62 12.70 -6.10
CA LEU A 88 -8.93 11.28 -5.88
C LEU A 88 -7.65 10.43 -5.91
N MET A 89 -6.74 10.69 -6.84
CA MET A 89 -5.44 10.01 -6.91
C MET A 89 -4.58 10.32 -5.68
N ASP A 90 -4.60 11.56 -5.20
CA ASP A 90 -3.89 11.96 -3.99
C ASP A 90 -4.39 11.18 -2.76
N LYS A 91 -5.72 11.07 -2.60
CA LYS A 91 -6.33 10.24 -1.55
C LYS A 91 -5.97 8.76 -1.69
N MET A 92 -5.91 8.23 -2.91
CA MET A 92 -5.45 6.84 -3.10
C MET A 92 -4.00 6.66 -2.66
N CYS A 93 -3.11 7.60 -2.96
CA CYS A 93 -1.72 7.57 -2.51
C CYS A 93 -1.62 7.58 -0.98
N ASP A 94 -2.43 8.40 -0.30
CA ASP A 94 -2.51 8.44 1.17
C ASP A 94 -2.98 7.11 1.77
N GLU A 95 -4.01 6.49 1.19
CA GLU A 95 -4.46 5.16 1.63
C GLU A 95 -3.38 4.09 1.38
N MET A 96 -2.66 4.16 0.25
CA MET A 96 -1.55 3.26 -0.05
C MET A 96 -0.39 3.41 0.96
N ASN A 97 -0.08 4.65 1.35
CA ASN A 97 0.90 4.93 2.41
C ASN A 97 0.44 4.37 3.76
N THR A 98 -0.86 4.45 4.05
CA THR A 98 -1.45 3.88 5.26
C THR A 98 -1.30 2.35 5.28
N ILE A 99 -1.63 1.68 4.18
CA ILE A 99 -1.47 0.21 4.01
C ILE A 99 0.01 -0.18 4.14
N SER A 100 0.90 0.55 3.47
CA SER A 100 2.35 0.30 3.53
C SER A 100 2.88 0.47 4.95
N GLY A 101 2.42 1.48 5.68
CA GLY A 101 2.75 1.69 7.10
C GLY A 101 2.24 0.56 7.99
N ALA A 102 1.01 0.10 7.76
CA ALA A 102 0.41 -1.05 8.42
C ALA A 102 1.22 -2.34 8.17
N MET A 103 1.57 -2.63 6.91
CA MET A 103 2.42 -3.78 6.55
C MET A 103 3.80 -3.70 7.21
N LYS A 104 4.41 -2.51 7.25
CA LYS A 104 5.73 -2.31 7.88
C LYS A 104 5.69 -2.55 9.38
N LYS A 105 4.57 -2.22 10.04
CA LYS A 105 4.37 -2.48 11.47
C LYS A 105 4.11 -3.95 11.77
N GLY A 106 3.63 -4.73 10.79
CA GLY A 106 3.34 -6.16 10.94
C GLY A 106 2.18 -6.48 11.89
N ALA A 107 1.45 -5.46 12.33
CA ALA A 107 0.29 -5.59 13.19
C ALA A 107 -0.75 -4.54 12.76
N VAL A 108 -1.96 -5.01 12.46
CA VAL A 108 -3.11 -4.19 12.09
C VAL A 108 -4.30 -4.67 12.90
N THR A 109 -5.04 -3.72 13.47
CA THR A 109 -6.28 -4.04 14.20
C THR A 109 -7.46 -4.20 13.25
N ASP A 110 -8.48 -4.95 13.66
CA ASP A 110 -9.74 -5.09 12.92
C ASP A 110 -10.38 -3.74 12.55
N GLU A 111 -10.36 -2.78 13.48
CA GLU A 111 -10.91 -1.45 13.28
C GLU A 111 -10.13 -0.64 12.24
N GLU A 112 -8.80 -0.72 12.24
CA GLU A 112 -7.97 -0.07 11.22
C GLU A 112 -8.24 -0.66 9.84
N MET A 113 -8.37 -1.99 9.74
CA MET A 113 -8.63 -2.67 8.47
C MET A 113 -10.04 -2.36 7.94
N LYS A 114 -11.04 -2.33 8.83
CA LYS A 114 -12.41 -1.93 8.50
C LYS A 114 -12.48 -0.49 8.04
N ALA A 115 -11.79 0.42 8.73
CA ALA A 115 -11.71 1.82 8.34
C ALA A 115 -11.04 1.98 6.96
N LEU A 116 -10.03 1.18 6.66
CA LEU A 116 -9.37 1.12 5.35
C LEU A 116 -10.34 0.67 4.25
N ARG A 117 -11.09 -0.40 4.52
CA ARG A 117 -12.11 -0.93 3.59
C ARG A 117 -13.21 0.09 3.29
N ASP A 118 -13.72 0.76 4.32
CA ASP A 118 -14.75 1.79 4.18
C ASP A 118 -14.26 3.00 3.37
N ARG A 119 -13.00 3.40 3.57
CA ARG A 119 -12.38 4.48 2.79
C ARG A 119 -12.21 4.10 1.33
N MET A 120 -11.74 2.89 1.04
CA MET A 120 -11.64 2.37 -0.33
C MET A 120 -13.00 2.31 -1.03
N LYS A 121 -14.03 1.84 -0.33
CA LYS A 121 -15.41 1.86 -0.84
C LYS A 121 -15.89 3.26 -1.16
N LYS A 122 -15.64 4.23 -0.28
CA LYS A 122 -15.95 5.66 -0.53
C LYS A 122 -15.19 6.23 -1.73
N LEU A 123 -13.94 5.82 -1.96
CA LEU A 123 -13.18 6.25 -3.14
C LEU A 123 -13.81 5.69 -4.43
N ARG A 124 -14.21 4.41 -4.41
CA ARG A 124 -14.92 3.79 -5.54
C ARG A 124 -16.22 4.49 -5.86
N ASP A 125 -17.01 4.82 -4.83
CA ASP A 125 -18.32 5.45 -4.99
C ASP A 125 -18.22 6.88 -5.55
N LYS A 126 -17.05 7.54 -5.47
CA LYS A 126 -16.80 8.86 -6.07
C LYS A 126 -16.43 8.83 -7.55
N ILE A 127 -16.04 7.68 -8.10
CA ILE A 127 -15.72 7.54 -9.53
C ILE A 127 -16.93 7.81 -10.44
N PRO A 128 -18.15 7.26 -10.18
CA PRO A 128 -19.32 7.55 -11.01
C PRO A 128 -19.69 9.04 -11.01
N ASP A 129 -19.55 9.75 -9.88
CA ASP A 129 -19.77 11.21 -9.81
C ASP A 129 -18.84 12.00 -10.75
N MET A 130 -17.71 11.41 -11.17
CA MET A 130 -16.79 12.03 -12.12
C MET A 130 -17.12 11.72 -13.58
N LYS A 131 -17.96 10.71 -13.85
CA LYS A 131 -18.38 10.31 -15.21
C LYS A 131 -19.54 11.15 -15.75
N ASP A 132 -20.49 11.55 -14.90
CA ASP A 132 -21.74 12.26 -15.26
C ASP A 132 -21.65 13.77 -15.02
#